data_AF-A0A7W1Z647-F1
#
_entry.id   AF-A0A7W1Z647-F1
#
_cell.length_a   1.000
_cell.length_b   1.000
_cell.length_c   1.000
_cell.angle_alpha   90.00
_cell.angle_beta   90.00
_cell.angle_gamma   90.00
#
_symmetry.space_group_name_H-M   'P 1'
#
loop_
_entity.id
_entity.type
_entity.pdbx_description
1 polymer ?
#
loop_
_entity_poly.entity_id
_entity_poly.type
_entity_poly.pdbx_seq_one_letter_code
_entity_poly.pdbx_strand_id
1 'polypeptide(L)' 'MRTIETRATGRADGTLVATVPPDVAPGEHRVVLVLEEAVVTVADSLDLPVHDVGPWTDMSLRRADLYGDDGR' A
#
# COMPACT_ATOMS: atom_id res chain seq x y z
N MET A 1 23.47 28.75 6.45
CA MET A 1 22.38 28.23 5.60
C MET A 1 21.08 28.85 6.09
N ARG A 2 20.20 29.28 5.20
CA ARG A 2 18.88 29.81 5.55
C ARG A 2 17.83 28.88 4.94
N THR A 3 16.98 28.30 5.77
CA THR A 3 15.88 27.42 5.32
C THR A 3 14.65 28.27 5.10
N ILE A 4 14.00 28.10 3.95
CA ILE A 4 12.72 28.75 3.64
C ILE A 4 11.65 27.66 3.75
N GLU A 5 10.77 27.79 4.74
CA GLU A 5 9.59 26.95 4.86
C GLU A 5 8.46 27.60 4.07
N THR A 6 8.04 26.94 3.00
CA THR A 6 6.91 27.38 2.18
C THR A 6 6.04 26.19 1.82
N ARG A 7 4.77 26.45 1.49
CA ARG A 7 3.87 25.41 1.00
C ARG A 7 4.13 25.20 -0.49
N ALA A 8 4.33 23.95 -0.87
CA ALA A 8 4.42 23.53 -2.26
C ALA A 8 3.23 22.64 -2.60
N THR A 9 2.68 22.81 -3.80
CA THR A 9 1.59 21.99 -4.32
C THR A 9 2.17 21.04 -5.37
N GLY A 10 2.04 19.73 -5.11
CA GLY A 10 2.31 18.69 -6.11
C GLY A 10 1.15 18.60 -7.10
N ARG A 11 1.46 18.54 -8.39
CA ARG A 11 0.50 18.27 -9.47
C ARG A 11 0.54 16.79 -9.86
N ALA A 12 -0.56 16.32 -10.45
CA ALA A 12 -0.69 14.92 -10.88
C ALA A 12 0.30 14.53 -11.99
N ASP A 13 0.90 15.50 -12.67
CA ASP A 13 1.95 15.31 -13.68
C ASP A 13 3.36 15.15 -13.08
N GLY A 14 3.49 15.15 -11.75
CA GLY A 14 4.77 15.10 -11.05
C GLY A 14 5.46 16.46 -10.89
N THR A 15 4.83 17.56 -11.32
CA THR A 15 5.39 18.91 -11.15
C THR A 15 5.12 19.43 -9.75
N LEU A 16 6.15 19.98 -9.10
CA LEU A 16 6.02 20.69 -7.83
C LEU A 16 6.02 22.21 -8.08
N VAL A 17 4.97 22.90 -7.61
CA VAL A 17 4.87 24.36 -7.68
C VAL A 17 4.98 24.93 -6.27
N ALA A 18 5.97 25.79 -6.03
CA ALA A 18 6.18 26.45 -4.75
C ALA A 18 6.23 27.97 -4.92
N THR A 19 5.70 28.70 -3.95
CA THR A 19 5.80 30.17 -3.91
C THR A 19 6.99 30.56 -3.03
N VAL A 20 7.96 31.24 -3.63
CA VAL A 20 9.12 31.79 -2.91
C VAL A 20 8.73 33.16 -2.34
N PRO A 21 8.96 33.43 -1.05
CA PRO A 21 8.62 34.72 -0.45
C PRO A 21 9.51 35.86 -0.99
N PRO A 22 9.00 37.11 -0.97
CA PRO A 22 9.60 38.24 -1.69
C PRO A 22 10.93 38.74 -1.11
N ASP A 23 11.32 38.26 0.07
CA ASP A 23 12.58 38.57 0.74
C ASP A 23 13.77 37.77 0.18
N VAL A 24 13.51 36.83 -0.73
CA VAL A 24 14.53 36.09 -1.47
C VAL A 24 14.89 36.88 -2.73
N ALA A 25 16.13 37.37 -2.79
CA ALA A 25 16.62 38.12 -3.94
C ALA A 25 16.57 37.27 -5.23
N PRO A 26 16.25 37.86 -6.39
CA PRO A 26 16.35 37.17 -7.67
C PRO A 26 17.77 36.64 -7.91
N GLY A 27 17.88 35.39 -8.36
CA GLY A 27 19.17 34.75 -8.61
C GLY A 27 19.08 33.23 -8.63
N GLU A 28 20.24 32.60 -8.78
CA GLU A 28 20.36 31.14 -8.67
C GLU A 28 20.34 30.73 -7.20
N HIS A 29 19.47 29.78 -6.86
CA HIS A 29 19.33 29.26 -5.50
C HIS A 29 19.35 27.73 -5.52
N ARG A 30 20.04 27.14 -4.53
CA ARG A 30 19.99 25.70 -4.32
C ARG A 30 18.71 25.34 -3.56
N VAL A 31 17.86 24.52 -4.18
CA VAL A 31 16.64 24.00 -3.55
C VAL A 31 16.92 22.60 -2.99
N VAL A 32 16.46 22.34 -1.77
CA VAL A 32 16.50 21.01 -1.13
C VAL A 32 15.07 20.59 -0.83
N LEU A 33 14.64 19.48 -1.43
CA LEU A 33 13.33 18.87 -1.17
C LEU A 33 13.52 17.70 -0.21
N VAL A 34 12.80 17.72 0.91
CA VAL A 34 12.75 16.61 1.86
C VAL A 34 11.36 16.00 1.79
N LEU A 35 11.29 14.73 1.44
CA LEU A 35 10.05 13.97 1.37
C LEU A 35 10.03 13.01 2.56
N GLU A 36 9.11 13.23 3.49
CA GLU A 36 8.82 12.27 4.54
C GLU A 36 7.72 11.34 4.03
N GLU A 37 8.12 10.17 3.54
CA GLU A 37 7.18 9.15 3.09
C GLU A 37 6.55 8.49 4.32
N ALA A 38 5.28 8.80 4.59
CA ALA A 38 4.51 8.02 5.54
C ALA A 38 4.29 6.63 4.94
N VAL A 39 4.95 5.62 5.51
CA VAL A 39 4.66 4.23 5.17
C VAL A 39 3.19 4.00 5.46
N VAL A 40 2.36 3.96 4.41
CA VAL A 40 0.98 3.53 4.53
C VAL A 40 1.06 2.05 4.84
N THR A 41 0.97 1.71 6.12
CA THR A 41 0.81 0.32 6.55
C THR A 41 -0.50 -0.18 5.95
N VAL A 42 -0.41 -0.95 4.88
CA VAL A 42 -1.53 -1.73 4.38
C VAL A 42 -1.95 -2.62 5.55
N ALA A 43 -3.22 -2.54 5.93
CA ALA A 43 -3.74 -3.34 7.05
C ALA A 43 -3.51 -4.82 6.74
N ASP A 44 -2.56 -5.43 7.46
CA ASP A 44 -1.97 -6.72 7.11
C ASP A 44 -2.83 -7.92 7.54
N SER A 45 -4.11 -7.70 7.85
CA SER A 45 -5.02 -8.77 8.24
C SER A 45 -6.42 -8.50 7.72
N LEU A 46 -6.79 -9.23 6.68
CA LEU A 46 -8.20 -9.46 6.41
C LEU A 46 -8.71 -10.36 7.54
N ASP A 47 -9.61 -9.83 8.37
CA ASP A 47 -10.35 -10.59 9.38
C ASP A 47 -11.38 -11.47 8.65
N LEU A 48 -10.87 -12.54 8.01
CA LEU A 48 -11.70 -13.50 7.29
C LEU A 48 -12.29 -14.47 8.31
N PRO A 49 -13.61 -14.76 8.23
CA PRO A 49 -14.23 -15.72 9.12
C PRO A 49 -13.57 -17.10 8.93
N VAL A 50 -13.12 -17.68 10.03
CA VAL A 50 -12.60 -19.05 10.06
C VAL A 50 -13.78 -20.00 9.86
N HIS A 51 -13.77 -20.75 8.75
CA HIS A 51 -14.80 -21.75 8.50
C HIS A 51 -14.47 -23.04 9.27
N ASP A 52 -15.34 -23.42 10.21
CA ASP A 52 -15.28 -24.71 10.89
C ASP A 52 -16.13 -25.74 10.13
N VAL A 53 -15.45 -26.69 9.50
CA VAL A 53 -16.07 -27.80 8.75
C VAL A 53 -16.45 -28.99 9.65
N GLY A 54 -16.31 -28.82 10.98
CA GLY A 54 -16.57 -29.86 11.96
C GLY A 54 -15.52 -30.98 11.95
N PRO A 55 -15.66 -31.97 12.85
CA PRO A 55 -14.77 -33.11 12.89
C PRO A 55 -14.94 -33.94 11.62
N TRP A 56 -13.82 -34.14 10.90
CA TRP A 56 -13.75 -35.10 9.83
C TRP A 56 -13.86 -36.49 10.46
N THR A 57 -15.05 -37.07 10.39
CA THR A 57 -15.33 -38.45 10.84
C THR A 57 -14.59 -39.46 9.94
N ASP A 58 -14.77 -40.76 10.18
CA ASP A 58 -14.12 -41.86 9.43
C ASP A 58 -14.64 -41.98 7.98
N MET A 59 -14.55 -40.87 7.24
CA MET A 59 -14.93 -40.75 5.85
C MET A 59 -13.71 -41.05 5.00
N SER A 60 -13.82 -42.08 4.17
CA SER A 60 -12.77 -42.42 3.22
C SER A 60 -12.70 -41.38 2.11
N LEU A 61 -11.52 -40.80 1.92
CA LEU A 61 -11.23 -39.92 0.77
C LEU A 61 -10.72 -40.69 -0.44
N ARG A 62 -10.87 -42.01 -0.45
CA ARG A 62 -10.51 -42.82 -1.62
C ARG A 62 -11.49 -42.51 -2.73
N ARG A 63 -10.97 -42.43 -3.96
CA ARG A 63 -11.76 -42.16 -5.16
C ARG A 63 -12.94 -43.13 -5.30
N ALA A 64 -12.73 -44.42 -5.02
CA ALA A 64 -13.79 -45.43 -5.12
C ALA A 64 -14.95 -45.19 -4.14
N ASP A 65 -14.66 -44.63 -2.96
CA ASP A 65 -15.68 -44.34 -1.95
C ASP A 65 -16.38 -42.99 -2.22
N LEU A 66 -15.67 -42.02 -2.82
CA LEU A 66 -16.21 -40.72 -3.20
C LEU A 66 -17.00 -40.74 -4.51
N TYR A 67 -16.59 -41.57 -5.46
CA TYR A 67 -17.09 -41.53 -6.85
C TYR A 67 -17.62 -42.88 -7.35
N GLY A 68 -17.53 -43.96 -6.56
CA GLY A 68 -17.85 -45.30 -7.01
C GLY A 68 -16.66 -45.98 -7.73
N ASP A 69 -16.78 -47.29 -7.94
CA ASP A 69 -15.77 -48.11 -8.63
C ASP A 69 -15.92 -48.08 -10.16
N ASP A 70 -16.98 -47.44 -10.65
CA ASP A 70 -17.24 -47.24 -12.08
C ASP A 70 -16.24 -46.25 -12.70
N GLY A 71 -15.67 -45.32 -11.92
CA GLY A 71 -14.54 -44.49 -12.32
C GLY A 71 -14.71 -43.77 -13.67
N ARG A 72 -15.97 -43.64 -14.13
CA ARG A 72 -16.43 -43.14 -15.42
C ARG A 72 -17.89 -42.74 -15.36
#